data_AF-A0A535TUZ2-F1
#
_entry.id   AF-A0A535TUZ2-F1
#
_cell.length_a   1.000
_cell.length_b   1.000
_cell.length_c   1.000
_cell.angle_alpha   90.00
_cell.angle_beta   90.00
_cell.angle_gamma   90.00
#
_symmetry.space_group_name_H-M   'P 1'
#
loop_
_entity.id
_entity.type
_entity.pdbx_description
1 polymer ?
#
loop_
_entity_poly.entity_id
_entity_poly.type
_entity_poly.pdbx_seq_one_letter_code
_entity_poly.pdbx_strand_id
1 'polypeptide(L)'
;MLISIRPHRTWRPAIAIVAGGRRLPVTTLLNPTFEVNLEAADLALERVVDEGSFALAGVRPARFRSYLDRPSQMRTYLELINPPRPRFPRGGRARLDAMWDSAPRGARIEVMESLVVNALRRR
;
A
#
# COMPACT_ATOMS: atom_id res chain seq x y z
N MET A 1 13.12 -21.44 3.05
CA MET A 1 13.14 -19.99 3.33
C MET A 1 11.71 -19.49 3.19
N LEU A 2 11.20 -18.77 4.17
CA LEU A 2 9.83 -18.24 4.18
C LEU A 2 9.89 -16.72 4.06
N ILE A 3 9.05 -16.14 3.21
CA ILE A 3 8.96 -14.68 3.05
C ILE A 3 7.62 -14.23 3.63
N SER A 4 7.68 -13.31 4.58
CA SER A 4 6.52 -12.61 5.12
C SER A 4 6.49 -11.19 4.57
N ILE A 5 5.42 -10.85 3.85
CA ILE A 5 5.20 -9.50 3.30
C ILE A 5 4.05 -8.90 4.09
N ARG A 6 4.26 -7.71 4.66
CA ARG A 6 3.25 -6.99 5.42
C ARG A 6 3.23 -5.51 5.06
N PRO A 7 2.09 -4.81 5.19
CA PRO A 7 2.06 -3.36 5.02
C PRO A 7 2.92 -2.64 6.06
N HIS A 8 3.44 -1.48 5.68
CA HIS A 8 4.24 -0.63 6.55
C HIS A 8 3.33 0.08 7.58
N ARG A 9 3.69 0.00 8.87
CA ARG A 9 2.85 0.48 10.00
C ARG A 9 2.31 1.90 9.84
N THR A 10 3.21 2.83 9.54
CA THR A 10 2.87 4.25 9.47
C THR A 10 2.55 4.73 8.07
N TRP A 11 2.81 3.90 7.05
CA TRP A 11 2.78 4.39 5.68
C TRP A 11 1.46 4.07 5.00
N ARG A 12 0.91 5.09 4.35
CA ARG A 12 -0.45 5.09 3.82
C ARG A 12 -0.38 5.13 2.30
N PRO A 13 -1.27 4.43 1.56
CA PRO A 13 -1.21 4.40 0.11
C PRO A 13 -1.27 5.82 -0.48
N ALA A 14 -0.27 6.20 -1.26
CA ALA A 14 -0.20 7.51 -1.89
C ALA A 14 -0.74 7.43 -3.31
N ILE A 15 -1.60 8.38 -3.67
CA ILE A 15 -2.21 8.51 -4.99
C ILE A 15 -1.53 9.66 -5.73
N ALA A 16 -1.09 9.41 -6.95
CA ALA A 16 -0.55 10.42 -7.84
C ALA A 16 -1.06 10.23 -9.28
N ILE A 17 -1.02 11.29 -10.08
CA ILE A 17 -1.14 11.19 -11.54
C ILE A 17 0.27 11.22 -12.11
N VAL A 18 0.60 10.25 -12.96
CA VAL A 18 1.88 10.15 -13.64
C VAL A 18 1.66 10.37 -15.12
N ALA A 19 2.36 11.36 -15.69
CA ALA A 19 2.28 11.67 -17.11
C ALA A 19 3.57 12.33 -17.61
N GLY A 20 4.08 11.91 -18.77
CA GLY A 20 5.25 12.52 -19.40
C GLY A 20 6.48 12.62 -18.48
N GLY A 21 6.73 11.60 -17.66
CA GLY A 21 7.83 11.57 -16.68
C GLY A 21 7.60 12.40 -15.41
N ARG A 22 6.49 13.13 -15.30
CA ARG A 22 6.12 13.90 -14.10
C ARG A 22 5.19 13.08 -13.22
N ARG A 23 5.36 13.21 -11.91
CA ARG A 23 4.50 12.63 -10.87
C ARG A 23 3.83 13.74 -10.08
N LEU A 24 2.52 13.86 -10.20
CA LEU A 24 1.72 14.89 -9.54
C LEU A 24 0.98 14.26 -8.35
N PRO A 25 1.37 14.54 -7.10
CA PRO A 25 0.70 13.98 -5.94
C PRO A 25 -0.73 14.50 -5.83
N VAL A 26 -1.67 13.58 -5.66
CA VAL A 26 -3.11 13.88 -5.51
C VAL A 26 -3.47 13.89 -4.03
N THR A 27 -3.30 12.75 -3.36
CA THR A 27 -3.70 12.55 -1.97
C THR A 27 -3.07 11.29 -1.39
N THR A 28 -3.30 11.06 -0.10
CA THR A 28 -2.91 9.83 0.61
C THR A 28 -4.17 9.20 1.21
N LEU A 29 -4.41 7.93 0.93
CA LEU A 29 -5.59 7.23 1.44
C LEU A 29 -5.51 7.06 2.96
N LEU A 30 -6.65 7.25 3.61
CA LEU A 30 -6.82 6.95 5.03
C LEU A 30 -7.05 5.46 5.17
N ASN A 31 -6.26 4.79 6.00
CA ASN A 31 -6.46 3.37 6.29
C ASN A 31 -7.27 3.22 7.59
N PRO A 32 -8.55 2.79 7.56
CA PRO A 32 -9.29 2.55 8.79
C PRO A 32 -8.73 1.30 9.49
N THR A 33 -8.44 1.39 10.78
CA THR A 33 -8.15 0.29 11.71
C THR A 33 -7.24 -0.83 11.17
N PHE A 34 -6.13 -0.46 10.54
CA PHE A 34 -5.09 -1.41 10.12
C PHE A 34 -4.13 -1.76 11.28
N GLU A 35 -4.14 -0.96 12.36
CA GLU A 35 -3.20 -1.09 13.48
C GLU A 35 -3.33 -2.43 14.21
N VAL A 36 -4.55 -2.87 14.54
CA VAL A 36 -4.77 -4.14 15.26
C VAL A 36 -4.30 -5.35 14.44
N ASN A 37 -4.62 -5.39 13.15
CA ASN A 37 -4.21 -6.51 12.28
C ASN A 37 -2.69 -6.51 12.04
N LEU A 38 -2.07 -5.33 11.94
CA LEU A 38 -0.61 -5.21 11.84
C LEU A 38 0.08 -5.63 13.13
N GLU A 39 -0.46 -5.23 14.28
CA GLU A 39 0.04 -5.63 15.58
C GLU A 39 -0.05 -7.14 15.78
N ALA A 40 -1.20 -7.75 15.45
CA ALA A 40 -1.36 -9.20 15.48
C ALA A 40 -0.38 -9.93 14.54
N ALA A 41 -0.15 -9.40 13.33
CA ALA A 41 0.82 -9.96 12.40
C ALA A 41 2.26 -9.83 12.91
N ASP A 42 2.57 -8.75 13.62
CA ASP A 42 3.88 -8.54 14.23
C ASP A 42 4.12 -9.47 15.41
N LEU A 43 3.14 -9.62 16.29
CA LEU A 43 3.18 -10.59 17.39
C LEU A 43 3.31 -12.02 16.87
N ALA A 44 2.62 -12.37 15.78
CA ALA A 44 2.76 -13.70 15.17
C ALA A 44 4.17 -13.94 14.61
N LEU A 45 4.79 -12.92 14.01
CA LEU A 45 6.17 -12.98 13.52
C LEU A 45 7.17 -13.12 14.67
N GLU A 46 7.01 -12.32 15.72
CA GLU A 46 7.83 -12.39 16.94
C GLU A 46 7.73 -13.77 17.57
N ARG A 47 6.50 -14.28 17.74
CA ARG A 47 6.25 -15.60 18.31
C ARG A 47 6.96 -16.74 17.58
N VAL A 48 6.89 -16.81 16.24
CA VAL A 48 7.55 -17.91 15.49
C VAL A 48 9.08 -17.81 15.51
N VAL A 49 9.62 -16.63 15.77
CA VAL A 49 11.06 -16.40 15.94
C VAL A 49 11.49 -16.77 17.37
N ASP A 50 10.71 -16.36 18.38
CA ASP A 50 10.96 -16.62 19.79
C ASP A 50 10.81 -18.11 20.13
N GLU A 51 9.79 -18.77 19.59
CA GLU A 51 9.58 -20.22 19.72
C GLU A 51 10.64 -21.05 18.94
N GLY A 52 11.58 -20.39 18.24
CA GLY A 52 12.72 -21.04 17.60
C GLY A 52 12.40 -21.81 16.31
N SER A 53 11.16 -21.80 15.84
CA SER A 53 10.76 -22.43 14.57
C SER A 53 11.44 -21.78 13.36
N PHE A 54 11.69 -20.47 13.44
CA PHE A 54 12.38 -19.69 12.41
C PHE A 54 13.41 -18.74 13.03
N ALA A 55 14.35 -18.28 12.22
CA ALA A 55 15.25 -17.17 12.51
C ALA A 55 15.02 -16.06 11.48
N LEU A 56 15.04 -14.80 11.94
CA LEU A 56 14.97 -13.63 11.07
C LEU A 56 16.29 -13.47 10.32
N ALA A 57 16.27 -13.67 9.01
CA ALA A 57 17.44 -13.60 8.14
C ALA A 57 17.62 -12.22 7.48
N GLY A 58 16.55 -11.40 7.46
CA GLY A 58 16.63 -10.03 6.97
C GLY A 58 15.28 -9.32 6.98
N VAL A 59 15.33 -8.00 7.06
CA VAL A 59 14.17 -7.10 6.98
C VAL A 59 14.50 -5.97 6.03
N ARG A 60 13.60 -5.68 5.09
CA ARG A 60 13.75 -4.50 4.23
C ARG A 60 12.42 -3.81 3.96
N PRO A 61 12.40 -2.46 3.96
CA PRO A 61 11.28 -1.74 3.39
C PRO A 61 11.25 -1.91 1.86
N ALA A 62 10.06 -2.01 1.30
CA ALA A 62 9.84 -2.08 -0.14
C ALA A 62 8.69 -1.14 -0.52
N ARG A 63 8.72 -0.62 -1.74
CA ARG A 63 7.64 0.20 -2.31
C ARG A 63 7.03 -0.57 -3.48
N PHE A 64 5.72 -0.71 -3.46
CA PHE A 64 4.98 -1.28 -4.57
C PHE A 64 4.21 -0.17 -5.29
N ARG A 65 4.13 -0.26 -6.62
CA ARG A 65 3.44 0.74 -7.45
C ARG A 65 2.46 0.02 -8.37
N SER A 66 1.19 0.37 -8.23
CA SER A 66 0.13 -0.04 -9.15
C SER A 66 -0.23 1.15 -10.04
N TYR A 67 -0.54 0.87 -11.30
CA TYR A 67 -0.96 1.90 -12.24
C TYR A 67 -2.37 1.59 -12.72
N LEU A 68 -3.24 2.60 -12.69
CA LEU A 68 -4.60 2.56 -13.16
C LEU A 68 -4.74 3.52 -14.36
N ASP A 69 -5.47 3.11 -15.37
CA ASP A 69 -5.67 3.86 -16.61
C ASP A 69 -6.80 4.89 -16.50
N ARG A 70 -7.65 4.82 -15.47
CA ARG A 70 -8.79 5.75 -15.26
C ARG A 70 -9.32 5.80 -13.82
N PRO A 71 -9.93 6.92 -13.37
CA PRO A 71 -10.44 7.08 -12.00
C PRO A 71 -11.48 6.04 -11.57
N SER A 72 -12.26 5.49 -12.50
CA SER A 72 -13.24 4.44 -12.19
C SER A 72 -12.59 3.13 -11.73
N GLN A 73 -11.37 2.81 -12.18
CA GLN A 73 -10.64 1.62 -11.74
C GLN A 73 -10.17 1.74 -10.28
N MET A 74 -10.13 2.95 -9.72
CA MET A 74 -9.83 3.15 -8.32
C MET A 74 -10.84 2.44 -7.41
N ARG A 75 -12.13 2.41 -7.79
CA ARG A 75 -13.15 1.70 -7.03
C ARG A 75 -12.83 0.20 -7.00
N THR A 76 -12.58 -0.39 -8.17
CA THR A 76 -12.22 -1.81 -8.30
C THR A 76 -10.95 -2.14 -7.52
N TYR A 77 -9.92 -1.29 -7.60
CA TYR A 77 -8.70 -1.47 -6.82
C TYR A 77 -8.98 -1.52 -5.31
N LEU A 78 -9.82 -0.62 -4.78
CA LEU A 78 -10.18 -0.63 -3.36
C LEU A 78 -11.04 -1.83 -2.97
N GLU A 79 -11.91 -2.32 -3.86
CA GLU A 79 -12.75 -3.49 -3.65
C GLU A 79 -11.93 -4.78 -3.51
N LEU A 80 -10.77 -4.87 -4.18
CA LEU A 80 -9.83 -5.99 -4.07
C LEU A 80 -9.11 -6.04 -2.71
N ILE A 81 -9.13 -4.95 -1.94
CA ILE A 81 -8.52 -4.92 -0.60
C ILE A 81 -9.53 -5.49 0.41
N ASN A 82 -9.06 -6.45 1.21
CA ASN A 82 -9.87 -7.00 2.31
C ASN A 82 -10.21 -5.90 3.33
N PRO A 83 -11.43 -5.88 3.88
CA PRO A 83 -11.79 -4.94 4.93
C PRO A 83 -10.85 -5.03 6.16
N PRO A 84 -10.57 -3.91 6.83
CA PRO A 84 -11.00 -2.55 6.51
C PRO A 84 -10.27 -1.96 5.28
N ARG A 85 -11.05 -1.35 4.37
CA ARG A 85 -10.53 -0.83 3.10
C ARG A 85 -10.00 0.60 3.27
N PRO A 86 -8.86 0.95 2.65
CA PRO A 86 -8.44 2.34 2.55
C PRO A 86 -9.53 3.21 1.90
N ARG A 87 -9.68 4.43 2.41
CA ARG A 87 -10.67 5.40 1.93
C ARG A 87 -10.01 6.72 1.57
N PHE A 88 -10.60 7.45 0.64
CA PHE A 88 -10.16 8.82 0.37
C PHE A 88 -10.40 9.70 1.59
N PRO A 89 -9.47 10.62 1.92
CA PRO A 89 -9.79 11.71 2.83
C PRO A 89 -10.88 12.61 2.23
N ARG A 90 -11.52 13.43 3.07
CA ARG A 90 -12.55 14.37 2.61
C ARG A 90 -12.00 15.25 1.48
N GLY A 91 -12.71 15.29 0.34
CA GLY A 91 -12.29 16.03 -0.86
C GLY A 91 -11.19 15.37 -1.70
N GLY A 92 -10.54 14.30 -1.21
CA GLY A 92 -9.45 13.63 -1.94
C GLY A 92 -9.92 13.01 -3.26
N ARG A 93 -11.14 12.47 -3.30
CA ARG A 93 -11.72 11.90 -4.53
C ARG A 93 -12.02 13.00 -5.57
N ALA A 94 -12.69 14.07 -5.15
CA ALA A 94 -12.96 15.22 -6.02
C ALA A 94 -11.67 15.83 -6.58
N ARG A 95 -10.61 15.91 -5.77
CA ARG A 95 -9.29 16.34 -6.24
C ARG A 95 -8.68 15.41 -7.29
N LEU A 96 -8.81 14.08 -7.11
CA LEU A 96 -8.36 13.11 -8.11
C LEU A 96 -9.07 13.34 -9.45
N ASP A 97 -10.40 13.43 -9.41
CA ASP A 97 -11.22 13.59 -10.60
C ASP A 97 -10.88 14.92 -11.31
N ALA A 98 -10.79 16.04 -10.58
CA ALA A 98 -10.41 17.34 -11.14
C ALA A 98 -9.00 17.37 -11.76
N MET A 99 -8.01 16.73 -11.12
CA MET A 99 -6.66 16.64 -11.68
C MET A 99 -6.61 15.71 -12.89
N TRP A 100 -7.45 14.67 -12.92
CA TRP A 100 -7.53 13.73 -14.03
C TRP A 100 -8.14 14.37 -15.28
N ASP A 101 -9.17 15.20 -15.11
CA ASP A 101 -9.82 15.91 -16.23
C ASP A 101 -8.85 16.84 -16.97
N SER A 102 -7.84 17.35 -16.26
CA SER A 102 -6.77 18.18 -16.83
C SER A 102 -5.52 17.39 -17.24
N ALA A 103 -5.52 16.07 -17.06
CA ALA A 103 -4.33 15.25 -17.31
C ALA A 103 -4.10 15.08 -18.83
N PRO A 104 -2.84 15.11 -19.29
CA PRO A 104 -2.55 14.89 -20.70
C PRO A 104 -2.85 13.44 -21.10
N ARG A 105 -3.04 13.21 -22.41
CA ARG A 105 -3.24 11.87 -22.95
C ARG A 105 -2.09 10.94 -22.55
N GLY A 106 -2.43 9.70 -22.21
CA GLY A 106 -1.47 8.71 -21.73
C GLY A 106 -1.09 8.85 -20.25
N ALA A 107 -1.71 9.76 -19.50
CA ALA A 107 -1.58 9.79 -18.05
C ALA A 107 -2.10 8.49 -17.41
N ARG A 108 -1.54 8.14 -16.25
CA ARG A 108 -1.98 7.03 -15.40
C ARG A 108 -2.09 7.50 -13.96
N ILE A 109 -2.95 6.84 -13.19
CA ILE A 109 -3.04 7.03 -11.74
C ILE A 109 -2.10 6.02 -11.11
N GLU A 110 -1.10 6.50 -10.38
CA GLU A 110 -0.24 5.67 -9.55
C GLU A 110 -0.84 5.53 -8.15
N VAL A 111 -0.91 4.28 -7.68
CA VAL A 111 -1.10 3.95 -6.27
C VAL A 111 0.19 3.38 -5.74
N MET A 112 0.85 4.11 -4.84
CA MET A 112 2.10 3.68 -4.22
C MET A 112 1.85 3.17 -2.81
N GLU A 113 2.24 1.92 -2.55
CA GLU A 113 2.03 1.22 -1.29
C GLU A 113 3.34 0.89 -0.58
N SER A 114 3.29 1.02 0.75
CA SER A 114 4.37 0.79 1.72
C SER A 114 4.41 -0.64 2.24
N LEU A 115 5.46 -1.43 1.99
CA LEU A 115 5.57 -2.80 2.47
C LEU A 115 6.86 -3.03 3.27
N VAL A 116 6.83 -4.00 4.18
CA VAL A 116 7.99 -4.57 4.85
C VAL A 116 8.09 -6.02 4.42
N VAL A 117 9.27 -6.42 3.93
CA VAL A 117 9.57 -7.79 3.52
C VAL A 117 10.52 -8.39 4.55
N ASN A 118 10.05 -9.43 5.23
CA ASN A 118 10.82 -10.20 6.21
C ASN A 118 11.23 -11.54 5.58
N ALA A 119 12.53 -11.83 5.60
CA ALA A 119 13.06 -13.12 5.22
C ALA A 119 13.27 -13.97 6.47
N LEU A 120 12.65 -15.14 6.50
CA LEU A 120 12.75 -16.12 7.58
C LEU A 120 13.50 -17.37 7.09
N ARG A 121 14.48 -17.80 7.86
CA ARG A 121 15.17 -19.08 7.65
C ARG A 121 14.65 -20.06 8.69
N ARG A 122 14.33 -21.29 8.26
CA ARG A 122 14.07 -22.37 9.22
C ARG A 122 15.35 -22.62 10.01
N ARG A 123 15.23 -22.82 11.32
CA ARG A 123 16.37 -23.27 12.13
C ARG A 123 16.67 -24.73 11.85
#